data_AF-A0A9N8CLM1-F1
#
_entry.id   AF-A0A9N8CLM1-F1
#
_cell.length_a   1.000
_cell.length_b   1.000
_cell.length_c   1.000
_cell.angle_alpha   90.00
_cell.angle_beta   90.00
_cell.angle_gamma   90.00
#
_symmetry.space_group_name_H-M   'P 1'
#
loop_
_entity.id
_entity.type
_entity.pdbx_description
1 polymer ?
#
loop_
_entity_poly.entity_id
_entity_poly.type
_entity_poly.pdbx_seq_one_letter_code
_entity_poly.pdbx_strand_id
1 'polypeptide(L)'
;MNIIVRSEVVNKKVQPANQDDDILYINKAHKTAECANKYAHELRAEFTQLLMPAITRTDVKVAGRFTSLLNELCFMTQMTMENTSKMGGQ
;
A
#
# COMPACT_ATOMS: atom_id res chain seq x y z
N MET A 1 2.91 -9.06 16.05
CA MET A 1 3.87 -8.01 15.63
C MET A 1 3.04 -6.85 15.11
N ASN A 2 3.06 -5.71 15.80
CA ASN A 2 2.31 -4.51 15.40
C ASN A 2 3.28 -3.62 14.63
N ILE A 3 3.01 -3.35 13.36
CA ILE A 3 3.85 -2.50 12.52
C ILE A 3 3.30 -1.08 12.64
N ILE A 4 4.08 -0.17 13.24
CA ILE A 4 3.73 1.25 13.39
C ILE A 4 4.51 2.03 12.32
N VAL A 5 3.81 2.56 11.31
CA VAL A 5 4.41 3.45 10.31
C VAL A 5 4.02 4.88 10.67
N ARG A 6 5.00 5.70 11.06
CA ARG A 6 4.79 7.13 11.32
C ARG A 6 4.98 7.90 10.02
N SER A 7 3.91 8.48 9.50
CA SER A 7 3.98 9.39 8.34
C SER A 7 4.36 10.79 8.83
N GLU A 8 5.57 11.25 8.49
CA GLU A 8 6.06 12.57 8.88
C GLU A 8 5.70 13.64 7.86
N VAL A 9 4.43 14.04 7.73
CA VAL A 9 4.13 15.36 7.11
C VAL A 9 2.83 15.99 7.61
N VAL A 10 2.96 17.29 7.93
CA VAL A 10 1.93 18.35 8.05
C VAL A 10 1.35 18.62 9.45
N ASN A 11 2.02 19.56 10.10
CA ASN A 11 1.51 20.44 11.14
C ASN A 11 0.49 21.45 10.53
N LYS A 12 -0.79 21.34 10.89
CA LYS A 12 -1.71 22.48 11.05
C LYS A 12 -2.92 22.09 11.90
N LYS A 13 -3.03 22.73 13.07
CA LYS A 13 -4.10 22.62 14.08
C LYS A 13 -5.51 22.75 13.47
N VAL A 14 -6.47 21.94 13.97
CA VAL A 14 -7.77 22.34 14.58
C VAL A 14 -8.52 21.08 15.08
N GLN A 15 -8.73 21.04 16.40
CA GLN A 15 -9.72 20.30 17.22
C GLN A 15 -9.71 18.75 17.34
N PRO A 16 -10.08 18.21 18.54
CA PRO A 16 -9.93 16.80 18.87
C PRO A 16 -11.24 16.06 18.61
N ALA A 17 -11.27 15.22 17.58
CA ALA A 17 -12.28 14.20 17.42
C ALA A 17 -11.56 12.89 17.09
N ASN A 18 -11.60 11.96 18.04
CA ASN A 18 -11.18 10.57 17.94
C ASN A 18 -9.71 10.30 17.58
N GLN A 19 -8.86 10.26 18.60
CA GLN A 19 -7.51 9.70 18.56
C GLN A 19 -7.49 8.15 18.41
N ASP A 20 -8.37 7.60 17.58
CA ASP A 20 -8.47 6.14 17.32
C ASP A 20 -8.45 5.79 15.82
N ASP A 21 -8.41 6.79 14.94
CA ASP A 21 -8.36 6.57 13.47
C ASP A 21 -6.94 6.36 12.93
N ASP A 22 -5.90 6.68 13.70
CA ASP A 22 -4.49 6.53 13.29
C ASP A 22 -3.83 5.21 13.75
N ILE A 23 -4.56 4.39 14.52
CA ILE A 23 -4.10 3.06 14.91
C ILE A 23 -4.75 2.05 13.97
N LEU A 24 -3.97 1.61 12.98
CA LEU A 24 -4.36 0.55 12.04
C LEU A 24 -4.61 -0.75 12.82
N TYR A 25 -5.86 -0.98 13.26
CA TYR A 25 -6.26 -2.26 13.83
C TYR A 25 -6.33 -3.31 12.72
N ILE A 26 -5.19 -3.94 12.44
CA ILE A 26 -5.02 -5.16 11.64
C ILE A 26 -5.59 -6.36 12.42
N ASN A 27 -6.84 -6.27 12.87
CA ASN A 27 -7.53 -7.34 13.59
C ASN A 27 -8.59 -8.04 12.74
N LYS A 28 -8.83 -7.54 11.52
CA LYS A 28 -9.75 -8.12 10.53
C LYS A 28 -9.04 -8.33 9.20
N ALA A 29 -9.19 -9.53 8.64
CA ALA A 29 -8.59 -9.93 7.36
C ALA A 29 -8.90 -8.92 6.24
N HIS A 30 -10.14 -8.42 6.18
CA HIS A 30 -10.56 -7.45 5.17
C HIS A 30 -9.82 -6.09 5.28
N LYS A 31 -9.73 -5.50 6.49
CA LYS A 31 -8.98 -4.24 6.72
C LYS A 31 -7.49 -4.41 6.41
N THR A 32 -6.93 -5.58 6.71
CA THR A 32 -5.55 -5.93 6.38
C THR A 32 -5.34 -5.94 4.87
N ALA A 33 -6.25 -6.56 4.14
CA ALA A 33 -6.18 -6.68 2.68
C ALA A 33 -6.39 -5.33 1.98
N GLU A 34 -7.32 -4.51 2.46
CA GLU A 34 -7.53 -3.13 1.98
C GLU A 34 -6.26 -2.28 2.16
N CYS A 35 -5.65 -2.34 3.35
CA CYS A 35 -4.42 -1.62 3.64
C CYS A 35 -3.24 -2.10 2.79
N ALA A 36 -3.06 -3.41 2.64
CA ALA A 36 -2.05 -3.98 1.77
C ALA A 36 -2.23 -3.52 0.31
N ASN A 37 -3.48 -3.46 -0.16
CA ASN A 37 -3.79 -2.98 -1.50
C ASN A 37 -3.41 -1.50 -1.67
N LYS A 38 -3.79 -0.64 -0.71
CA LYS A 38 -3.41 0.77 -0.70
C LYS A 38 -1.88 0.93 -0.79
N TYR A 39 -1.12 0.25 0.07
CA TYR A 39 0.34 0.38 0.09
C TYR A 39 1.02 -0.19 -1.15
N ALA A 40 0.52 -1.26 -1.76
CA ALA A 40 1.05 -1.75 -3.03
C ALA A 40 0.89 -0.71 -4.15
N HIS A 41 -0.26 -0.03 -4.22
CA HIS A 41 -0.49 1.02 -5.19
C HIS A 41 0.37 2.27 -4.95
N GLU A 42 0.52 2.70 -3.69
CA GLU A 42 1.41 3.82 -3.32
C GLU A 42 2.87 3.51 -3.69
N LEU A 43 3.37 2.31 -3.33
CA LEU A 43 4.72 1.87 -3.68
C LEU A 43 4.94 1.86 -5.19
N ARG A 44 3.97 1.37 -5.97
CA ARG A 44 4.07 1.37 -7.44
C ARG A 44 4.13 2.79 -8.00
N ALA A 45 3.32 3.70 -7.47
CA ALA A 45 3.32 5.10 -7.90
C ALA A 45 4.66 5.77 -7.60
N GLU A 46 5.15 5.64 -6.37
CA GLU A 46 6.45 6.18 -5.96
C GLU A 46 7.61 5.59 -6.77
N PHE A 47 7.61 4.27 -6.98
CA PHE A 47 8.62 3.62 -7.83
C PHE A 47 8.62 4.19 -9.25
N THR A 48 7.43 4.31 -9.87
CA THR A 48 7.29 4.81 -11.24
C THR A 48 7.76 6.25 -11.37
N GLN A 49 7.44 7.08 -10.39
CA GLN A 49 7.78 8.50 -10.39
C GLN A 49 9.27 8.75 -10.08
N LEU A 50 9.82 8.05 -9.08
CA LEU A 50 11.12 8.41 -8.50
C LEU A 50 12.26 7.53 -9.02
N LEU A 51 12.02 6.22 -9.20
CA LEU A 51 13.08 5.24 -9.40
C LEU A 51 13.14 4.71 -10.83
N MET A 52 11.99 4.48 -11.47
CA MET A 52 11.92 3.92 -12.82
C MET A 52 12.74 4.70 -13.86
N PRO A 53 12.73 6.06 -13.89
CA PRO A 53 13.53 6.81 -14.87
C PRO A 53 15.04 6.61 -14.69
N ALA A 54 15.52 6.54 -13.44
CA ALA A 54 16.93 6.32 -13.13
C ALA A 54 17.35 4.90 -13.50
N ILE A 55 16.56 3.89 -13.11
CA ILE A 55 16.87 2.48 -13.37
C ILE A 55 16.86 2.20 -14.88
N THR A 56 15.88 2.73 -15.62
CA THR A 56 15.76 2.51 -17.07
C THR A 56 16.98 3.01 -17.84
N ARG A 57 17.62 4.10 -17.37
CA ARG A 57 18.85 4.63 -17.99
C ARG A 57 20.05 3.71 -17.80
N THR A 58 20.06 2.90 -16.74
CA THR A 58 21.16 1.98 -16.43
C THR A 58 20.90 0.58 -16.97
N ASP A 59 19.70 0.04 -16.75
CA ASP A 59 19.29 -1.29 -17.20
C ASP A 59 17.76 -1.38 -17.38
N VAL A 60 17.33 -1.41 -18.64
CA VAL A 60 15.92 -1.49 -19.04
C VAL A 60 15.28 -2.84 -18.62
N LYS A 61 16.04 -3.94 -18.61
CA LYS A 61 15.51 -5.25 -18.22
C LYS A 61 15.22 -5.29 -16.72
N VAL A 62 16.10 -4.70 -15.92
CA VAL A 62 15.89 -4.57 -14.47
C VAL A 62 14.69 -3.67 -14.20
N ALA A 63 14.57 -2.52 -14.87
CA ALA A 63 13.39 -1.65 -14.76
C ALA A 63 12.09 -2.41 -15.09
N GLY A 64 12.07 -3.15 -16.21
CA GLY A 64 10.94 -3.97 -16.61
C GLY A 64 10.57 -5.03 -15.57
N ARG A 65 11.56 -5.71 -14.98
CA ARG A 65 11.32 -6.71 -13.93
C ARG A 65 10.66 -6.11 -12.69
N PHE A 66 11.12 -4.95 -12.22
CA PHE A 66 10.49 -4.27 -11.08
C PHE A 66 9.06 -3.83 -11.40
N THR A 67 8.83 -3.28 -12.59
CA THR A 67 7.48 -2.91 -13.05
C THR A 67 6.54 -4.11 -13.07
N SER A 68 6.98 -5.26 -13.60
CA SER A 68 6.17 -6.49 -13.58
C SER A 68 5.84 -6.95 -12.16
N LEU A 69 6.85 -7.02 -11.28
CA LEU A 69 6.65 -7.44 -9.89
C LEU A 69 5.68 -6.53 -9.12
N LEU A 70 5.78 -5.21 -9.32
CA LEU A 70 4.87 -4.25 -8.67
C LEU A 70 3.44 -4.37 -9.21
N ASN A 71 3.27 -4.62 -10.51
CA ASN A 71 1.95 -4.87 -11.09
C ASN A 71 1.33 -6.17 -10.56
N GLU A 72 2.11 -7.25 -10.48
CA GLU A 72 1.66 -8.51 -9.89
C GLU A 72 1.32 -8.35 -8.41
N LEU A 73 2.11 -7.58 -7.66
CA LEU A 73 1.81 -7.29 -6.26
C LEU A 73 0.49 -6.54 -6.11
N CYS A 74 0.26 -5.46 -6.87
CA CYS A 74 -1.01 -4.74 -6.88
C CYS A 74 -2.18 -5.67 -7.21
N PHE A 75 -2.02 -6.56 -8.19
CA PHE A 75 -3.05 -7.52 -8.56
C PHE A 75 -3.35 -8.50 -7.43
N MET A 76 -2.32 -9.08 -6.81
CA MET A 76 -2.48 -10.02 -5.69
C MET A 76 -3.16 -9.35 -4.49
N THR A 77 -2.81 -8.11 -4.16
CA THR A 77 -3.44 -7.39 -3.04
C THR A 77 -4.89 -7.03 -3.35
N GLN A 78 -5.21 -6.66 -4.59
CA GLN A 78 -6.58 -6.41 -5.02
C GLN A 78 -7.42 -7.69 -4.89
N MET A 79 -6.94 -8.82 -5.42
CA MET A 79 -7.64 -10.10 -5.32
C MET A 79 -7.79 -10.55 -3.87
N THR A 80 -6.81 -10.29 -3.02
CA THR A 80 -6.89 -10.59 -1.58
C THR A 80 -7.98 -9.75 -0.90
N MET A 81 -8.07 -8.45 -1.24
CA MET A 81 -9.12 -7.57 -0.74
C MET A 81 -10.52 -8.03 -1.19
N GLU A 82 -10.68 -8.41 -2.46
CA GLU A 82 -11.93 -8.93 -3.01
C GLU A 82 -12.34 -10.29 -2.42
N ASN A 83 -11.38 -11.18 -2.17
CA ASN A 83 -11.66 -12.49 -1.58
C ASN A 83 -12.02 -12.39 -0.10
N THR A 84 -11.40 -11.45 0.63
CA THR A 84 -11.69 -11.23 2.05
C THR A 84 -12.99 -10.47 2.30
N SER A 85 -13.44 -9.61 1.38
CA SER A 85 -14.75 -8.96 1.48
C SER A 85 -15.91 -9.93 1.27
N LYS A 86 -15.74 -10.94 0.39
CA LYS A 86 -16.75 -11.97 0.13
C LYS A 86 -16.91 -12.98 1.27
N MET A 87 -15.90 -13.17 2.12
CA MET A 87 -15.96 -14.08 3.27
C MET A 87 -16.75 -13.54 4.47
N GLY A 88 -17.17 -12.27 4.48
CA GLY A 88 -17.96 -11.68 5.57
C GLY A 88 -19.48 -11.91 5.48
N GLY A 89 -19.95 -12.72 4.52
CA GLY A 89 -21.37 -12.94 4.22
C GLY A 89 -21.91 -14.33 4.52
N GLN A 90 -21.30 -15.08 5.46
CA GLN A 90 -21.83 -16.36 5.96
C GLN A 90 -22.09 -16.30 7.45
#